data_AF-A0A941TMT8-F1
#
_entry.id   AF-A0A941TMT8-F1
#
_cell.length_a   1.000
_cell.length_b   1.000
_cell.length_c   1.000
_cell.angle_alpha   90.00
_cell.angle_beta   90.00
_cell.angle_gamma   90.00
#
_symmetry.space_group_name_H-M   'P 1'
#
loop_
_entity.id
_entity.type
_entity.pdbx_description
1 polymer ?
#
loop_
_entity_poly.entity_id
_entity_poly.type
_entity_poly.pdbx_seq_one_letter_code
_entity_poly.pdbx_strand_id
1 'polypeptide(L)'
;MLILAAAADLGLAALLVGVSGFIFGGGPEGMNGETGAAIAWTAAFVATLLAPLLGFFLLRRRHPGLGVLVASLPPIGAVFLAFLPLHPY
;
A
#
# COMPACT_ATOMS: atom_id res chain seq x y z
N MET A 1 3.24 -8.20 -16.35
CA MET A 1 2.23 -7.99 -15.29
C MET A 1 2.84 -7.89 -13.91
N LEU A 2 3.57 -8.90 -13.41
CA LEU A 2 4.17 -8.83 -12.07
C LEU A 2 5.10 -7.61 -11.85
N ILE A 3 5.93 -7.27 -12.83
CA ILE A 3 6.80 -6.08 -12.78
C ILE A 3 5.98 -4.79 -12.69
N LEU A 4 4.85 -4.70 -13.41
CA LEU A 4 3.99 -3.51 -13.37
C LEU A 4 3.29 -3.37 -12.01
N ALA A 5 2.82 -4.49 -11.45
CA ALA A 5 2.25 -4.51 -10.11
C ALA A 5 3.30 -4.06 -9.07
N ALA A 6 4.52 -4.59 -9.14
CA ALA A 6 5.61 -4.19 -8.27
C ALA A 6 6.02 -2.71 -8.43
N ALA A 7 5.96 -2.16 -9.64
CA ALA A 7 6.20 -0.75 -9.88
C ALA A 7 5.09 0.13 -9.28
N ALA A 8 3.83 -0.28 -9.40
CA ALA A 8 2.70 0.40 -8.78
C ALA A 8 2.79 0.37 -7.25
N ASP A 9 3.16 -0.78 -6.67
CA ASP A 9 3.44 -0.94 -5.24
C ASP A 9 4.55 -0.01 -4.75
N LEU A 10 5.66 0.10 -5.49
CA LEU A 10 6.75 1.01 -5.17
C LEU A 10 6.28 2.48 -5.23
N GLY A 11 5.45 2.81 -6.21
CA GLY A 11 4.81 4.13 -6.32
C GLY A 11 3.92 4.43 -5.12
N LEU A 12 3.10 3.47 -4.69
CA LEU A 12 2.26 3.62 -3.49
C LEU A 12 3.09 3.76 -2.22
N ALA A 13 4.17 2.98 -2.07
CA ALA A 13 5.08 3.12 -0.95
C ALA A 13 5.73 4.51 -0.91
N ALA A 14 6.15 5.03 -2.07
CA ALA A 14 6.69 6.39 -2.18
C ALA A 14 5.64 7.45 -1.82
N LEU A 15 4.39 7.29 -2.27
CA LEU A 15 3.29 8.18 -1.89
C LEU A 15 3.01 8.14 -0.39
N LEU A 16 2.96 6.95 0.22
CA LEU A 16 2.79 6.77 1.66
C LEU A 16 3.89 7.48 2.45
N VAL A 17 5.14 7.39 2.01
CA VAL A 17 6.25 8.15 2.60
C VAL A 17 6.03 9.65 2.43
N GLY A 18 5.63 10.11 1.24
CA GLY A 18 5.34 11.51 0.99
C GLY A 18 4.25 12.09 1.91
N VAL A 19 3.21 11.32 2.22
CA VAL A 19 2.10 11.74 3.11
C VAL A 19 2.33 11.41 4.59
N SER A 20 3.46 10.78 4.94
CA SER A 20 3.76 10.37 6.33
C SER A 20 3.77 11.56 7.31
N GLY A 21 4.08 12.76 6.83
CA GLY A 21 4.01 14.00 7.61
C GLY A 21 2.61 14.32 8.15
N PHE A 22 1.54 13.90 7.47
CA PHE A 22 0.17 14.06 7.99
C PHE A 22 -0.13 13.11 9.16
N ILE A 23 0.63 12.03 9.30
CA ILE A 23 0.40 11.04 10.36
C ILE A 23 1.35 11.28 11.52
N PHE A 24 2.63 11.50 11.24
CA PHE A 24 3.67 11.61 12.27
C PHE A 24 4.15 13.04 12.52
N GLY A 25 3.77 14.02 11.69
CA GLY A 25 4.18 15.41 11.85
C GLY A 25 3.43 16.12 12.97
N GLY A 26 4.07 17.14 13.55
CA GLY A 26 3.52 17.98 14.62
C GLY A 26 2.75 19.23 14.14
N GLY A 27 2.40 19.29 12.85
CA GLY A 27 1.62 20.39 12.29
C GLY A 27 0.15 20.33 12.72
N PRO A 28 -0.60 21.45 12.64
CA PRO A 28 -2.01 21.49 13.00
C PRO A 28 -2.90 20.56 12.14
N GLU A 29 -2.47 20.25 10.91
CA GLU A 29 -3.11 19.30 10.00
C GLU A 29 -2.69 17.84 10.25
N GLY A 30 -1.72 17.63 11.14
CA GLY A 30 -1.18 16.31 11.46
C GLY A 30 -2.03 15.57 12.49
N MET A 31 -2.09 14.25 12.36
CA MET A 31 -2.71 13.36 13.34
C MET A 31 -1.80 13.15 14.58
N ASN A 32 -0.63 13.79 14.64
CA ASN A 32 0.30 13.79 15.78
C ASN A 32 0.67 12.40 16.31
N GLY A 33 0.75 11.40 15.42
CA GLY A 33 1.05 10.02 15.78
C GLY A 33 -0.11 9.29 16.46
N GLU A 34 -1.36 9.71 16.21
CA GLU A 34 -2.56 8.97 16.63
C GLU A 34 -2.41 7.48 16.26
N THR A 35 -2.65 6.62 17.24
CA THR A 35 -2.22 5.21 17.18
C THR A 35 -2.92 4.46 16.05
N GLY A 36 -4.21 4.71 15.82
CA GLY A 36 -4.97 4.12 14.72
C GLY A 36 -4.39 4.49 13.35
N ALA A 37 -4.15 5.77 13.12
CA ALA A 37 -3.54 6.28 11.88
C ALA A 37 -2.14 5.72 11.65
N ALA A 38 -1.31 5.69 12.70
CA ALA A 38 0.04 5.14 12.63
C ALA A 38 0.03 3.65 12.28
N ILE A 39 -0.87 2.86 12.90
CA ILE A 39 -1.02 1.43 12.60
C ILE A 39 -1.52 1.24 11.17
N ALA A 40 -2.55 1.97 10.75
CA ALA A 40 -3.12 1.85 9.41
C ALA A 40 -2.09 2.18 8.33
N TRP A 41 -1.34 3.27 8.50
CA TRP A 41 -0.25 3.66 7.60
C TRP A 41 0.85 2.62 7.56
N THR A 42 1.31 2.14 8.72
CA THR A 42 2.38 1.14 8.81
C THR A 42 1.95 -0.16 8.12
N ALA A 43 0.72 -0.61 8.36
CA ALA A 43 0.17 -1.81 7.72
C ALA A 43 0.09 -1.65 6.19
N ALA A 44 -0.40 -0.50 5.70
CA ALA A 44 -0.47 -0.20 4.27
C ALA A 44 0.94 -0.19 3.64
N PHE A 45 1.90 0.49 4.28
CA PHE A 45 3.27 0.58 3.81
C PHE A 45 3.93 -0.81 3.73
N VAL A 46 3.84 -1.60 4.80
CA VAL A 46 4.38 -2.96 4.81
C VAL A 46 3.71 -3.85 3.76
N ALA A 47 2.39 -3.76 3.60
CA ALA A 47 1.66 -4.52 2.59
C ALA A 47 2.12 -4.20 1.16
N THR A 48 2.31 -2.91 0.83
CA THR A 48 2.83 -2.51 -0.49
C THR A 48 4.23 -3.05 -0.78
N LEU A 49 5.07 -3.26 0.24
CA LEU A 49 6.41 -3.82 0.05
C LEU A 49 6.41 -5.37 0.01
N LEU A 50 5.59 -6.01 0.83
CA LEU A 50 5.55 -7.48 0.93
C LEU A 50 4.79 -8.14 -0.23
N ALA A 51 3.73 -7.52 -0.74
CA ALA A 51 2.94 -8.06 -1.84
C ALA A 51 3.76 -8.38 -3.11
N PRO A 52 4.63 -7.49 -3.63
CA PRO A 52 5.44 -7.80 -4.79
C PRO A 52 6.51 -8.85 -4.49
N LEU A 53 7.11 -8.84 -3.29
CA LEU A 53 8.07 -9.86 -2.85
C LEU A 53 7.43 -11.26 -2.83
N LEU A 54 6.22 -11.38 -2.28
CA LEU A 54 5.44 -12.61 -2.31
C LEU A 54 5.06 -13.01 -3.73
N GLY A 55 4.72 -12.03 -4.58
CA GLY A 55 4.44 -12.26 -6.00
C GLY A 55 5.63 -12.88 -6.74
N PHE A 56 6.84 -12.36 -6.54
CA PHE A 56 8.07 -12.93 -7.10
C PHE A 56 8.40 -14.29 -6.51
N PHE A 57 8.13 -14.51 -5.22
CA PHE A 57 8.31 -15.82 -4.59
C PHE A 57 7.38 -16.88 -5.20
N LEU A 58 6.11 -16.55 -5.45
CA LEU A 58 5.15 -17.44 -6.10
C LEU A 58 5.48 -17.70 -7.57
N LEU A 59 6.06 -16.71 -8.26
CA LEU A 59 6.62 -16.91 -9.60
C LEU A 59 7.72 -17.98 -9.58
N ARG A 60 8.63 -17.94 -8.59
CA ARG A 60 9.68 -18.97 -8.41
C ARG A 60 9.11 -20.36 -8.12
N ARG A 61 7.95 -20.45 -7.46
CA ARG A 61 7.24 -21.71 -7.19
C ARG A 61 6.37 -22.20 -8.35
N ARG A 62 6.50 -21.62 -9.55
CA ARG A 62 5.69 -21.93 -10.75
C ARG A 62 4.18 -21.66 -10.60
N HIS A 63 3.81 -20.71 -9.74
CA HIS A 63 2.44 -20.20 -9.63
C HIS A 63 2.34 -18.73 -10.08
N PRO A 64 2.58 -18.42 -11.38
CA PRO A 64 2.64 -17.05 -11.86
C PRO A 64 1.31 -16.30 -11.72
N GLY A 65 0.18 -16.98 -11.91
CA GLY A 65 -1.15 -16.37 -11.78
C GLY A 65 -1.43 -15.88 -10.35
N LEU A 66 -1.13 -16.72 -9.35
CA LEU A 66 -1.25 -16.33 -7.94
C LEU A 66 -0.26 -15.21 -7.59
N GLY A 67 0.95 -15.25 -8.14
CA GLY A 67 1.94 -14.20 -7.92
C GLY A 67 1.47 -12.82 -8.40
N VAL A 68 0.84 -12.77 -9.59
CA VAL A 68 0.25 -11.53 -10.12
C VAL A 68 -0.94 -11.08 -9.28
N LEU A 69 -1.83 -12.01 -8.87
CA LEU A 69 -2.97 -11.67 -8.01
C LEU A 69 -2.52 -11.05 -6.69
N VAL A 70 -1.55 -11.66 -6.01
CA VAL A 70 -1.04 -11.16 -4.73
C VAL A 70 -0.37 -9.79 -4.87
N ALA A 71 0.50 -9.61 -5.87
CA ALA A 71 1.15 -8.32 -6.12
C ALA A 71 0.17 -7.23 -6.55
N SER A 72 -0.99 -7.60 -7.11
CA SER A 72 -1.99 -6.61 -7.54
C SER A 72 -2.92 -6.18 -6.40
N LEU A 73 -2.88 -6.84 -5.23
CA LEU A 73 -3.79 -6.54 -4.12
C LEU A 73 -3.64 -5.11 -3.60
N PRO A 74 -2.42 -4.60 -3.28
CA PRO A 74 -2.31 -3.23 -2.78
C PRO A 74 -2.78 -2.17 -3.78
N PRO A 75 -2.42 -2.19 -5.09
CA PRO A 75 -2.88 -1.16 -6.02
C PRO A 75 -4.38 -1.27 -6.32
N ILE A 76 -4.93 -2.48 -6.42
CA ILE A 76 -6.38 -2.64 -6.57
C ILE A 76 -7.10 -2.12 -5.33
N GLY A 77 -6.61 -2.45 -4.13
CA GLY A 77 -7.17 -1.96 -2.88
C GLY A 77 -7.10 -0.44 -2.75
N ALA A 78 -5.96 0.17 -3.11
CA ALA A 78 -5.79 1.61 -3.10
C ALA A 78 -6.77 2.32 -4.04
N VAL A 79 -6.90 1.83 -5.28
CA VAL A 79 -7.88 2.35 -6.24
C VAL A 79 -9.30 2.17 -5.70
N PHE A 80 -9.64 0.97 -5.23
CA PHE A 80 -10.97 0.69 -4.71
C PHE A 80 -11.35 1.59 -3.53
N LEU A 81 -10.42 1.83 -2.59
CA LEU A 81 -10.63 2.74 -1.47
C LEU A 81 -10.72 4.21 -1.91
N ALA A 82 -9.92 4.62 -2.91
CA ALA A 82 -9.96 5.98 -3.42
C ALA A 82 -11.29 6.32 -4.13
N PHE A 83 -11.94 5.33 -4.74
CA PHE A 83 -13.22 5.49 -5.43
C PHE A 83 -14.42 5.03 -4.59
N LEU A 84 -14.20 4.42 -3.42
CA LEU A 84 -15.29 4.16 -2.49
C LEU A 84 -15.77 5.51 -1.92
N PRO A 85 -17.08 5.79 -1.88
CA PRO A 85 -17.62 6.95 -1.21
C PRO A 85 -17.60 6.74 0.31
N LEU A 86 -16.43 6.52 0.89
CA LEU A 86 -16.18 6.65 2.32
C LEU A 86 -15.82 8.12 2.59
N HIS A 87 -16.74 9.02 2.27
CA HIS A 87 -16.73 10.40 2.74
C HIS A 87 -17.72 10.53 3.90
N PRO A 88 -17.31 10.30 5.15
CA PRO A 88 -17.89 11.03 6.25
C PRO A 88 -17.14 12.37 6.33
N TYR A 89 -17.73 13.39 5.72
CA TYR A 89 -17.40 14.82 5.88
C TYR A 89 -16.18 15.34 5.10
#